data_AF-A0A7J7TTF4-F1
#
_entry.id   AF-A0A7J7TTF4-F1
#
_cell.length_a   1.000
_cell.length_b   1.000
_cell.length_c   1.000
_cell.angle_alpha   90.00
_cell.angle_beta   90.00
_cell.angle_gamma   90.00
#
_symmetry.space_group_name_H-M   'P 1'
#
loop_
_entity.id
_entity.type
_entity.pdbx_description
1 polymer ?
#
loop_
_entity_poly.entity_id
_entity_poly.type
_entity_poly.pdbx_seq_one_letter_code
_entity_poly.pdbx_strand_id
1 'polypeptide(L)'
;MRYKRRGVDRNGNVANYVETEQLIHVHNHTLSFIQTRGSVPVFWSQVGYRYNPRPRLDKSEKETVAYFCAHFEEQLKIYKKQVIINLVDQAGREKIIGDAYLKQVLLFNNAHLTYVSFDFHEHCRGMKFENVQTLTDAIYDIILDMKWCWVDQAGVICKQEGIFRVNCMDCLDRTNVVQAAIARVVMEQQLKKLGVMPPEQPLPVKCNRIYQIMWANNGDSISRQYAGTAALKGDFTRTGERKLAGVMKDGVNSANRYYLNRFKDAYRQAVIDLMQGIPVTEDLYSIFNKEKEHEALHKENQRSHQELISQLLQSYMKLLLPDNEKFHGGWALIDCDPR
;
A
#
# COMPACT_ATOMS: atom_id res chain seq x y z
N MET A 1 -4.78 14.37 4.09
CA MET A 1 -4.62 13.88 5.48
C MET A 1 -3.68 12.68 5.64
N ARG A 2 -3.24 12.02 4.55
CA ARG A 2 -1.97 11.24 4.53
C ARG A 2 -0.77 11.97 5.18
N TYR A 3 -0.80 13.30 5.21
CA TYR A 3 0.26 14.18 5.72
C TYR A 3 0.04 14.72 7.15
N LYS A 4 -1.14 14.51 7.77
CA LYS A 4 -1.46 15.08 9.11
C LYS A 4 -1.41 14.08 10.26
N ARG A 5 -1.63 12.78 10.03
CA ARG A 5 -1.56 11.73 11.08
C ARG A 5 -0.60 10.63 10.63
N ARG A 6 0.66 10.77 11.01
CA ARG A 6 1.73 9.80 10.79
C ARG A 6 2.47 9.62 12.10
N GLY A 7 3.18 8.52 12.22
CA GLY A 7 3.92 8.26 13.43
C GLY A 7 3.10 7.62 14.54
N VAL A 8 3.62 7.77 15.75
CA VAL A 8 3.01 7.33 17.01
C VAL A 8 2.28 8.50 17.70
N ASP A 9 1.19 8.21 18.40
CA ASP A 9 0.50 9.15 19.27
C ASP A 9 1.05 9.11 20.71
N ARG A 10 0.40 9.84 21.64
CA ARG A 10 0.82 9.88 23.05
C ARG A 10 0.46 8.63 23.86
N ASN A 11 -0.30 7.71 23.29
CA ASN A 11 -0.70 6.46 23.92
C ASN A 11 0.09 5.26 23.37
N GLY A 12 1.02 5.49 22.42
CA GLY A 12 1.76 4.40 21.77
C GLY A 12 1.05 3.82 20.54
N ASN A 13 -0.08 4.38 20.11
CA ASN A 13 -0.79 3.92 18.92
C ASN A 13 -0.14 4.51 17.67
N VAL A 14 0.04 3.69 16.65
CA VAL A 14 0.54 4.15 15.35
C VAL A 14 -0.58 4.40 14.36
N ALA A 15 -0.41 5.41 13.52
CA ALA A 15 -1.30 5.62 12.39
C ALA A 15 -1.22 4.43 11.39
N ASN A 16 -2.30 4.19 10.67
CA ASN A 16 -2.39 3.23 9.56
C ASN A 16 -2.01 1.80 9.94
N TYR A 17 -2.32 1.41 11.18
CA TYR A 17 -2.15 0.04 11.62
C TYR A 17 -3.14 -0.87 10.91
N VAL A 18 -2.65 -1.91 10.25
CA VAL A 18 -3.47 -2.90 9.56
C VAL A 18 -2.91 -4.28 9.84
N GLU A 19 -3.76 -5.15 10.38
CA GLU A 19 -3.53 -6.59 10.43
C GLU A 19 -4.03 -7.22 9.12
N THR A 20 -3.26 -8.15 8.56
CA THR A 20 -3.63 -8.93 7.38
C THR A 20 -3.46 -10.40 7.72
N GLU A 21 -4.57 -11.12 7.72
CA GLU A 21 -4.64 -12.55 8.01
C GLU A 21 -4.86 -13.33 6.71
N GLN A 22 -4.04 -14.36 6.48
CA GLN A 22 -4.23 -15.33 5.41
C GLN A 22 -4.78 -16.62 6.01
N LEU A 23 -5.92 -17.07 5.46
CA LEU A 23 -6.58 -18.30 5.87
C LEU A 23 -6.47 -19.37 4.77
N ILE A 24 -6.18 -20.60 5.19
CA ILE A 24 -6.27 -21.80 4.34
C ILE A 24 -7.17 -22.80 5.05
N HIS A 25 -8.14 -23.32 4.31
CA HIS A 25 -9.03 -24.36 4.80
C HIS A 25 -9.01 -25.55 3.85
N VAL A 26 -8.65 -26.72 4.36
CA VAL A 26 -8.57 -27.98 3.62
C VAL A 26 -9.17 -29.08 4.47
N HIS A 27 -10.26 -29.68 4.00
CA HIS A 27 -11.05 -30.67 4.75
C HIS A 27 -11.42 -30.15 6.15
N ASN A 28 -10.91 -30.76 7.21
CA ASN A 28 -11.19 -30.38 8.59
C ASN A 28 -10.08 -29.52 9.22
N HIS A 29 -9.09 -29.09 8.43
CA HIS A 29 -7.96 -28.29 8.89
C HIS A 29 -8.11 -26.84 8.47
N THR A 30 -7.98 -25.94 9.44
CA THR A 30 -7.94 -24.49 9.22
C THR A 30 -6.60 -23.95 9.70
N LEU A 31 -5.92 -23.20 8.83
CA LEU A 31 -4.63 -22.60 9.09
C LEU A 31 -4.73 -21.10 8.90
N SER A 32 -4.09 -20.35 9.79
CA SER A 32 -4.07 -18.90 9.79
C SER A 32 -2.64 -18.38 9.93
N PHE A 33 -2.29 -17.40 9.11
CA PHE A 33 -1.03 -16.66 9.21
C PHE A 33 -1.27 -15.16 9.18
N ILE A 34 -0.85 -14.49 10.25
CA ILE A 34 -1.06 -13.06 10.48
C ILE A 34 0.22 -12.27 10.22
N GLN A 35 0.08 -11.13 9.56
CA GLN A 35 1.11 -10.11 9.42
C GLN A 35 0.54 -8.73 9.72
N THR A 36 1.39 -7.80 10.13
CA THR A 36 0.97 -6.43 10.40
C THR A 36 1.74 -5.43 9.53
N ARG A 37 1.14 -4.26 9.35
CA ARG A 37 1.80 -3.06 8.81
C ARG A 37 1.32 -1.85 9.58
N GLY A 38 2.11 -0.79 9.58
CA GLY A 38 1.77 0.44 10.28
C GLY A 38 2.73 1.57 9.96
N SER A 39 2.43 2.77 10.46
CA SER A 39 3.40 3.85 10.46
C SER A 39 4.63 3.48 11.29
N VAL A 40 5.76 4.12 10.99
CA VAL A 40 6.96 4.05 11.83
C VAL A 40 6.63 4.70 13.18
N PRO A 41 6.83 4.01 14.33
CA PRO A 41 6.41 4.48 15.66
C PRO A 41 7.31 5.58 16.23
N VAL A 42 7.50 6.66 15.48
CA VAL A 42 8.20 7.88 15.91
C VAL A 42 7.28 9.08 15.68
N PHE A 43 7.54 10.23 16.30
CA PHE A 43 6.75 11.44 16.00
C PHE A 43 7.27 12.09 14.72
N TRP A 44 6.50 12.02 13.63
CA TRP A 44 6.91 12.61 12.37
C TRP A 44 5.74 13.08 11.52
N SER A 45 6.01 14.10 10.72
CA SER A 45 5.04 14.72 9.83
C SER A 45 5.66 15.03 8.46
N GLN A 46 4.79 15.30 7.50
CA GLN A 46 5.14 15.67 6.14
C GLN A 46 4.28 16.88 5.76
N VAL A 47 4.64 18.07 6.24
CA VAL A 47 3.85 19.28 5.97
C VAL A 47 4.32 20.01 4.70
N GLY A 48 3.37 20.56 3.96
CA GLY A 48 3.63 21.40 2.79
C GLY A 48 2.60 21.24 1.69
N TYR A 49 2.50 22.23 0.81
CA TYR A 49 1.59 22.23 -0.35
C TYR A 49 2.20 21.60 -1.61
N ARG A 50 3.49 21.22 -1.57
CA ARG A 50 4.18 20.60 -2.70
C ARG A 50 3.79 19.13 -2.85
N TYR A 51 3.81 18.61 -4.08
CA TYR A 51 3.68 17.18 -4.34
C TYR A 51 4.83 16.41 -3.65
N ASN A 52 4.48 15.60 -2.65
CA ASN A 52 5.41 14.83 -1.80
C ASN A 52 6.39 15.69 -0.93
N PRO A 53 5.90 16.34 0.15
CA PRO A 53 6.72 17.13 1.06
C PRO A 53 7.74 16.26 1.82
N ARG A 54 8.88 16.86 2.18
CA ARG A 54 9.96 16.16 2.88
C ARG A 54 9.48 15.75 4.29
N PRO A 55 9.80 14.53 4.74
CA PRO A 55 9.54 14.15 6.12
C PRO A 55 10.40 14.96 7.09
N ARG A 56 9.85 15.21 8.27
CA ARG A 56 10.57 15.75 9.41
C ARG A 56 10.13 15.02 10.68
N LEU A 57 11.05 14.93 11.63
CA LEU A 57 10.75 14.49 12.98
C LEU A 57 10.14 15.66 13.75
N ASP A 58 9.03 15.40 14.44
CA ASP A 58 8.34 16.42 15.23
C ASP A 58 8.83 16.47 16.68
N LYS A 59 9.49 15.39 17.15
CA LYS A 59 10.08 15.31 18.49
C LYS A 59 11.50 14.75 18.45
N SER A 60 12.26 14.99 19.52
CA SER A 60 13.58 14.41 19.70
C SER A 60 13.53 12.91 19.98
N GLU A 61 14.68 12.26 19.86
CA GLU A 61 14.86 10.86 20.19
C GLU A 61 14.43 10.55 21.62
N LYS A 62 14.90 11.33 22.60
CA LYS A 62 14.60 11.17 24.03
C LYS A 62 13.11 11.25 24.33
N GLU A 63 12.40 12.17 23.68
CA GLU A 63 10.96 12.31 23.84
C GLU A 63 10.16 11.18 23.18
N THR A 64 10.75 10.48 22.20
CA THR A 64 10.08 9.42 21.46
C THR A 64 10.18 8.06 22.14
N VAL A 65 11.28 7.80 22.87
CA VAL A 65 11.59 6.48 23.48
C VAL A 65 10.41 5.92 24.26
N ALA A 66 9.82 6.67 25.18
CA ALA A 66 8.74 6.16 26.03
C ALA A 66 7.52 5.66 25.22
N TYR A 67 7.16 6.36 24.14
CA TYR A 67 6.02 6.01 23.30
C TYR A 67 6.35 4.87 22.33
N PHE A 68 7.60 4.80 21.88
CA PHE A 68 8.11 3.68 21.10
C PHE A 68 8.10 2.39 21.92
N CYS A 69 8.59 2.45 23.17
CA CYS A 69 8.55 1.33 24.11
C CYS A 69 7.13 0.87 24.35
N ALA A 70 6.21 1.79 24.70
CA ALA A 70 4.80 1.47 24.91
C ALA A 70 4.18 0.76 23.71
N HIS A 71 4.47 1.23 22.48
CA HIS A 71 4.00 0.59 21.26
C HIS A 71 4.46 -0.86 21.14
N PHE A 72 5.77 -1.12 21.27
CA PHE A 72 6.30 -2.46 21.09
C PHE A 72 6.06 -3.39 22.27
N GLU A 73 5.93 -2.87 23.50
CA GLU A 73 5.49 -3.66 24.66
C GLU A 73 4.07 -4.21 24.45
N GLU A 74 3.15 -3.39 23.94
CA GLU A 74 1.81 -3.85 23.57
C GLU A 74 1.85 -4.87 22.43
N GLN A 75 2.61 -4.58 21.37
CA GLN A 75 2.75 -5.51 20.24
C GLN A 75 3.35 -6.86 20.67
N LEU A 76 4.39 -6.86 21.50
CA LEU A 76 5.03 -8.08 22.00
C LEU A 76 4.14 -8.81 23.01
N LYS A 77 3.28 -8.11 23.75
CA LYS A 77 2.26 -8.76 24.59
C LYS A 77 1.25 -9.56 23.76
N ILE A 78 0.86 -9.05 22.59
CA ILE A 78 -0.12 -9.69 21.71
C ILE A 78 0.53 -10.80 20.88
N TYR A 79 1.64 -10.49 20.21
CA TYR A 79 2.24 -11.37 19.20
C TYR A 79 3.50 -12.11 19.66
N LYS A 80 3.96 -11.91 20.90
CA LYS A 80 5.15 -12.52 21.54
C LYS A 80 6.49 -12.11 20.93
N LYS A 81 6.64 -12.23 19.61
CA LYS A 81 7.85 -11.92 18.84
C LYS A 81 7.48 -11.14 17.59
N GLN A 82 8.30 -10.16 17.21
CA GLN A 82 8.05 -9.34 16.04
C GLN A 82 9.33 -9.10 15.23
N VAL A 83 9.21 -9.27 13.91
CA VAL A 83 10.29 -8.97 12.96
C VAL A 83 9.86 -7.79 12.11
N ILE A 84 10.55 -6.67 12.26
CA ILE A 84 10.36 -5.46 11.47
C ILE A 84 11.07 -5.65 10.13
N ILE A 85 10.32 -5.54 9.03
CA ILE A 85 10.89 -5.42 7.69
C ILE A 85 10.72 -3.96 7.25
N ASN A 86 11.79 -3.18 7.29
CA ASN A 86 11.77 -1.78 6.91
C ASN A 86 12.19 -1.59 5.45
N LEU A 87 11.25 -1.10 4.63
CA LEU A 87 11.44 -0.90 3.18
C LEU A 87 11.81 0.55 2.81
N VAL A 88 12.19 1.34 3.81
CA VAL A 88 12.56 2.75 3.66
C VAL A 88 13.85 2.88 2.85
N ASP A 89 13.82 3.80 1.89
CA ASP A 89 15.00 4.17 1.07
C ASP A 89 16.14 4.68 1.98
N GLN A 90 17.33 4.06 1.87
CA GLN A 90 18.49 4.34 2.71
C GLN A 90 19.32 5.54 2.24
N ALA A 91 19.17 5.95 0.98
CA ALA A 91 19.92 7.07 0.39
C ALA A 91 19.04 8.30 0.13
N GLY A 92 17.72 8.13 0.14
CA GLY A 92 16.76 9.15 -0.20
C GLY A 92 16.22 9.98 0.97
N ARG A 93 15.12 10.67 0.68
CA ARG A 93 14.41 11.52 1.65
C ARG A 93 13.81 10.74 2.82
N GLU A 94 13.57 9.45 2.64
CA GLU A 94 12.98 8.58 3.66
C GLU A 94 14.00 8.22 4.77
N LYS A 95 15.30 8.39 4.52
CA LYS A 95 16.40 8.03 5.42
C LYS A 95 16.26 8.61 6.82
N ILE A 96 15.82 9.87 6.95
CA ILE A 96 15.63 10.50 8.27
C ILE A 96 14.67 9.71 9.18
N ILE A 97 13.63 9.11 8.60
CA ILE A 97 12.67 8.29 9.34
C ILE A 97 13.22 6.88 9.57
N GLY A 98 13.92 6.32 8.58
CA GLY A 98 14.60 5.02 8.72
C GLY A 98 15.66 5.01 9.83
N ASP A 99 16.52 6.04 9.85
CA ASP A 99 17.55 6.23 10.89
C ASP A 99 16.92 6.40 12.27
N ALA A 100 15.87 7.22 12.38
CA ALA A 100 15.15 7.42 13.64
C ALA A 100 14.53 6.11 14.15
N TYR A 101 13.95 5.31 13.25
CA TYR A 101 13.39 4.01 13.61
C TYR A 101 14.46 3.07 14.13
N LEU A 102 15.56 2.91 13.38
CA LEU A 102 16.66 2.04 13.76
C LEU A 102 17.24 2.43 15.13
N LYS A 103 17.46 3.72 15.38
CA LYS A 103 17.95 4.20 16.68
C LYS A 103 17.00 3.82 17.82
N GLN A 104 15.69 3.99 17.64
CA GLN A 104 14.71 3.62 18.66
C GLN A 104 14.68 2.11 18.91
N VAL A 105 14.80 1.27 17.87
CA VAL A 105 14.93 -0.18 18.03
C VAL A 105 16.19 -0.53 18.84
N LEU A 106 17.32 0.10 18.54
CA LEU A 106 18.58 -0.13 19.25
C LEU A 106 18.50 0.31 20.72
N LEU A 107 17.79 1.40 21.02
CA LEU A 107 17.56 1.86 22.39
C LEU A 107 16.60 0.93 23.16
N PHE A 108 15.57 0.40 22.50
CA PHE A 108 14.65 -0.55 23.11
C PHE A 108 15.30 -1.89 23.43
N ASN A 109 16.29 -2.31 22.62
CA ASN A 109 17.17 -3.46 22.85
C ASN A 109 16.46 -4.71 23.39
N ASN A 110 15.40 -5.15 22.71
CA ASN A 110 14.59 -6.29 23.13
C ASN A 110 14.89 -7.52 22.26
N ALA A 111 15.18 -8.67 22.89
CA ALA A 111 15.49 -9.92 22.20
C ALA A 111 14.35 -10.48 21.32
N HIS A 112 13.10 -10.08 21.59
CA HIS A 112 11.92 -10.49 20.82
C HIS A 112 11.59 -9.54 19.67
N LEU A 113 12.38 -8.48 19.46
CA LEU A 113 12.23 -7.53 18.37
C LEU A 113 13.44 -7.57 17.45
N THR A 114 13.25 -8.03 16.21
CA THR A 114 14.30 -8.06 15.19
C THR A 114 14.04 -6.98 14.14
N TYR A 115 15.07 -6.30 13.68
CA TYR A 115 14.96 -5.29 12.63
C TYR A 115 15.78 -5.68 11.40
N VAL A 116 15.10 -5.76 10.26
CA VAL A 116 15.69 -6.04 8.96
C VAL A 116 15.45 -4.84 8.05
N SER A 117 16.53 -4.26 7.56
CA SER A 117 16.46 -3.21 6.54
C SER A 117 16.57 -3.83 5.15
N PHE A 118 15.69 -3.45 4.24
CA PHE A 118 15.73 -3.90 2.85
C PHE A 118 15.48 -2.72 1.92
N ASP A 119 16.51 -2.30 1.18
CA ASP A 119 16.36 -1.19 0.23
C ASP A 119 15.61 -1.67 -1.02
N PHE A 120 14.29 -1.51 -0.97
CA PHE A 120 13.41 -1.89 -2.06
C PHE A 120 13.69 -1.10 -3.35
N HIS A 121 14.18 0.14 -3.28
CA HIS A 121 14.42 0.95 -4.48
C HIS A 121 15.66 0.50 -5.22
N GLU A 122 16.71 0.14 -4.49
CA GLU A 122 17.92 -0.42 -5.08
C GLU A 122 17.66 -1.81 -5.67
N HIS A 123 17.03 -2.69 -4.89
CA HIS A 123 16.84 -4.09 -5.26
C HIS A 123 15.75 -4.27 -6.32
N CYS A 124 14.69 -3.45 -6.33
CA CYS A 124 13.60 -3.59 -7.32
C CYS A 124 13.64 -2.51 -8.41
N ARG A 125 14.79 -1.87 -8.65
CA ARG A 125 15.02 -0.98 -9.80
C ARG A 125 14.66 -1.73 -11.10
N GLY A 126 13.84 -1.10 -11.94
CA GLY A 126 13.38 -1.72 -13.19
C GLY A 126 12.27 -2.75 -13.03
N MET A 127 11.53 -2.76 -11.90
CA MET A 127 10.38 -3.66 -11.67
C MET A 127 10.76 -5.16 -11.64
N LYS A 128 11.97 -5.48 -11.16
CA LYS A 128 12.46 -6.85 -10.95
C LYS A 128 12.06 -7.36 -9.56
N PHE A 129 10.85 -7.88 -9.45
CA PHE A 129 10.31 -8.39 -8.18
C PHE A 129 10.81 -9.78 -7.81
N GLU A 130 11.54 -10.44 -8.70
CA GLU A 130 12.35 -11.62 -8.40
C GLU A 130 13.31 -11.36 -7.23
N ASN A 131 13.73 -10.11 -7.02
CA ASN A 131 14.61 -9.74 -5.91
C ASN A 131 13.89 -9.68 -4.54
N VAL A 132 12.57 -9.79 -4.50
CA VAL A 132 11.84 -10.06 -3.24
C VAL A 132 12.09 -11.50 -2.78
N GLN A 133 12.37 -12.41 -3.72
CA GLN A 133 12.79 -13.77 -3.39
C GLN A 133 14.10 -13.74 -2.58
N THR A 134 15.05 -12.88 -2.96
CA THR A 134 16.29 -12.68 -2.19
C THR A 134 16.04 -12.28 -0.74
N LEU A 135 15.03 -11.42 -0.49
CA LEU A 135 14.63 -11.08 0.87
C LEU A 135 14.07 -12.31 1.59
N THR A 136 13.10 -13.01 0.98
CA THR A 136 12.45 -14.17 1.63
C THR A 136 13.41 -15.33 1.85
N ASP A 137 14.40 -15.52 0.97
CA ASP A 137 15.44 -16.54 1.10
C ASP A 137 16.37 -16.18 2.26
N ALA A 138 16.77 -14.91 2.37
CA ALA A 138 17.63 -14.43 3.47
C ALA A 138 16.97 -14.52 4.85
N ILE A 139 15.63 -14.41 4.92
CA ILE A 139 14.87 -14.54 6.18
C ILE A 139 14.09 -15.85 6.27
N TYR A 140 14.41 -16.85 5.43
CA TYR A 140 13.61 -18.08 5.31
C TYR A 140 13.48 -18.81 6.65
N ASP A 141 14.60 -19.01 7.35
CA ASP A 141 14.60 -19.67 8.66
C ASP A 141 13.80 -18.88 9.71
N ILE A 142 13.85 -17.54 9.62
CA ILE A 142 13.06 -16.64 10.48
C ILE A 142 11.56 -16.81 10.19
N ILE A 143 11.16 -16.93 8.91
CA ILE A 143 9.76 -17.17 8.52
C ILE A 143 9.25 -18.47 9.13
N LEU A 144 10.04 -19.54 9.07
CA LEU A 144 9.66 -20.83 9.64
C LEU A 144 9.53 -20.79 11.17
N ASP A 145 10.41 -20.05 11.85
CA ASP A 145 10.39 -19.86 13.30
C ASP A 145 9.13 -19.12 13.80
N MET A 146 8.56 -18.23 12.98
CA MET A 146 7.31 -17.53 13.32
C MET A 146 6.10 -18.48 13.42
N LYS A 147 6.16 -19.65 12.78
CA LYS A 147 5.05 -20.62 12.66
C LYS A 147 3.77 -19.99 12.09
N TRP A 148 2.66 -20.71 12.24
CA TRP A 148 1.31 -20.29 11.89
C TRP A 148 0.34 -20.97 12.84
N CYS A 149 -0.89 -20.45 12.93
CA CYS A 149 -1.96 -21.12 13.64
C CYS A 149 -2.49 -22.29 12.80
N TRP A 150 -2.69 -23.45 13.41
CA TRP A 150 -3.30 -24.62 12.79
C TRP A 150 -4.26 -25.27 13.77
N VAL A 151 -5.52 -25.38 13.35
CA VAL A 151 -6.62 -25.97 14.10
C VAL A 151 -7.27 -27.07 13.27
N ASP A 152 -7.69 -28.14 13.93
CA ASP A 152 -8.55 -29.17 13.37
C ASP A 152 -9.75 -29.46 14.28
N GLN A 153 -10.48 -30.54 14.01
CA GLN A 153 -11.62 -30.95 14.83
C GLN A 153 -11.24 -31.36 16.27
N ALA A 154 -10.01 -31.82 16.51
CA ALA A 154 -9.52 -32.19 17.83
C ALA A 154 -9.00 -30.98 18.62
N GLY A 155 -8.73 -29.85 17.95
CA GLY A 155 -8.42 -28.57 18.57
C GLY A 155 -7.19 -27.90 17.93
N VAL A 156 -6.46 -27.15 18.74
CA VAL A 156 -5.29 -26.38 18.27
C VAL A 156 -4.08 -27.31 18.17
N ILE A 157 -3.58 -27.52 16.95
CA ILE A 157 -2.36 -28.28 16.65
C ILE A 157 -1.13 -27.39 16.86
N CYS A 158 -1.17 -26.15 16.38
CA CYS A 158 -0.05 -25.22 16.45
C CYS A 158 -0.56 -23.78 16.58
N LYS A 159 0.21 -22.92 17.23
CA LYS A 159 -0.02 -21.48 17.30
C LYS A 159 1.10 -20.73 16.58
N GLN A 160 0.77 -19.58 16.03
CA GLN A 160 1.77 -18.63 15.55
C GLN A 160 2.54 -18.06 16.75
N GLU A 161 3.87 -18.03 16.65
CA GLU A 161 4.79 -17.63 17.74
C GLU A 161 5.41 -16.25 17.53
N GLY A 162 5.19 -15.65 16.35
CA GLY A 162 5.58 -14.27 16.07
C GLY A 162 5.00 -13.75 14.76
N ILE A 163 5.18 -12.46 14.51
CA ILE A 163 4.66 -11.82 13.29
C ILE A 163 5.72 -10.98 12.57
N PHE A 164 5.52 -10.81 11.27
CA PHE A 164 6.22 -9.79 10.50
C PHE A 164 5.45 -8.47 10.53
N ARG A 165 6.15 -7.39 10.82
CA ARG A 165 5.67 -6.02 10.68
C ARG A 165 6.38 -5.37 9.50
N VAL A 166 5.65 -5.16 8.41
CA VAL A 166 6.23 -4.58 7.19
C VAL A 166 5.98 -3.07 7.16
N ASN A 167 7.05 -2.30 7.19
CA ASN A 167 7.01 -0.84 7.20
C ASN A 167 7.44 -0.26 5.85
N CYS A 168 6.73 0.79 5.44
CA CYS A 168 7.11 1.64 4.32
C CYS A 168 6.66 3.06 4.62
N MET A 169 7.45 4.05 4.22
CA MET A 169 7.07 5.45 4.44
C MET A 169 5.84 5.84 3.61
N ASP A 170 5.72 5.36 2.37
CA ASP A 170 4.84 6.00 1.39
C ASP A 170 4.03 5.09 0.44
N CYS A 171 4.36 3.81 0.24
CA CYS A 171 3.52 3.00 -0.64
C CYS A 171 3.10 1.67 -0.02
N LEU A 172 1.78 1.58 0.10
CA LEU A 172 1.07 0.34 0.34
C LEU A 172 1.53 -0.75 -0.64
N ASP A 173 1.81 -0.37 -1.89
CA ASP A 173 2.24 -1.29 -2.94
C ASP A 173 3.54 -2.06 -2.56
N ARG A 174 4.54 -1.37 -1.99
CA ARG A 174 5.79 -2.01 -1.48
C ARG A 174 5.48 -3.00 -0.36
N THR A 175 4.70 -2.57 0.63
CA THR A 175 4.36 -3.41 1.79
C THR A 175 3.53 -4.63 1.39
N ASN A 176 2.58 -4.47 0.47
CA ASN A 176 1.69 -5.54 0.03
C ASN A 176 2.46 -6.63 -0.70
N VAL A 177 3.44 -6.24 -1.52
CA VAL A 177 4.30 -7.17 -2.24
C VAL A 177 5.13 -8.01 -1.28
N VAL A 178 5.77 -7.38 -0.30
CA VAL A 178 6.61 -8.10 0.68
C VAL A 178 5.76 -9.01 1.57
N GLN A 179 4.60 -8.53 2.05
CA GLN A 179 3.67 -9.36 2.81
C GLN A 179 3.14 -10.55 1.99
N ALA A 180 2.87 -10.34 0.70
CA ALA A 180 2.46 -11.41 -0.21
C ALA A 180 3.58 -12.43 -0.44
N ALA A 181 4.85 -12.01 -0.49
CA ALA A 181 5.97 -12.93 -0.63
C ALA A 181 6.17 -13.78 0.63
N ILE A 182 6.17 -13.16 1.82
CA ILE A 182 6.28 -13.87 3.11
C ILE A 182 5.12 -14.86 3.28
N ALA A 183 3.88 -14.41 3.04
CA ALA A 183 2.71 -15.28 3.13
C ALA A 183 2.74 -16.42 2.11
N ARG A 184 3.41 -16.25 0.97
CA ARG A 184 3.55 -17.32 -0.03
C ARG A 184 4.43 -18.43 0.51
N VAL A 185 5.57 -18.08 1.10
CA VAL A 185 6.48 -19.05 1.73
C VAL A 185 5.72 -19.84 2.79
N VAL A 186 4.94 -19.18 3.65
CA VAL A 186 4.14 -19.84 4.69
C VAL A 186 3.05 -20.72 4.08
N MET A 187 2.29 -20.23 3.09
CA MET A 187 1.27 -21.01 2.39
C MET A 187 1.86 -22.28 1.77
N GLU A 188 3.01 -22.20 1.10
CA GLU A 188 3.65 -23.36 0.51
C GLU A 188 4.05 -24.40 1.56
N GLN A 189 4.51 -23.98 2.75
CA GLN A 189 4.78 -24.88 3.87
C GLN A 189 3.51 -25.50 4.45
N GLN A 190 2.45 -24.70 4.60
CA GLN A 190 1.14 -25.17 5.05
C GLN A 190 0.58 -26.24 4.11
N LEU A 191 0.63 -26.02 2.79
CA LEU A 191 0.16 -26.97 1.79
C LEU A 191 1.00 -28.26 1.78
N LYS A 192 2.34 -28.17 1.96
CA LYS A 192 3.21 -29.34 2.11
C LYS A 192 2.86 -30.15 3.36
N LYS A 193 2.65 -29.48 4.50
CA LYS A 193 2.29 -30.13 5.77
C LYS A 193 0.91 -30.79 5.75
N LEU A 194 -0.02 -30.25 4.98
CA LEU A 194 -1.34 -30.85 4.73
C LEU A 194 -1.32 -32.00 3.72
N GLY A 195 -0.19 -32.28 3.07
CA GLY A 195 -0.07 -33.33 2.06
C GLY A 195 -0.78 -33.01 0.73
N VAL A 196 -1.20 -31.76 0.52
CA VAL A 196 -1.85 -31.33 -0.74
C VAL A 196 -0.86 -30.84 -1.80
N MET A 197 0.40 -30.62 -1.41
CA MET A 197 1.48 -30.25 -2.32
C MET A 197 2.74 -31.10 -2.05
N PRO A 198 3.37 -31.68 -3.08
CA PRO A 198 4.64 -32.40 -2.92
C PRO A 198 5.76 -31.50 -2.39
N PRO A 199 6.72 -32.02 -1.60
CA PRO A 199 7.79 -31.21 -1.00
C PRO A 199 8.70 -30.49 -2.01
N GLU A 200 8.97 -31.11 -3.15
CA GLU A 200 9.97 -30.67 -4.14
C GLU A 200 9.36 -29.95 -5.35
N GLN A 201 8.04 -29.82 -5.43
CA GLN A 201 7.39 -29.18 -6.56
C GLN A 201 7.05 -27.71 -6.28
N PRO A 202 7.21 -26.81 -7.27
CA PRO A 202 6.76 -25.44 -7.14
C PRO A 202 5.23 -25.38 -7.11
N LEU A 203 4.69 -24.30 -6.55
CA LEU A 203 3.26 -24.05 -6.53
C LEU A 203 2.67 -24.12 -7.96
N PRO A 204 1.60 -24.90 -8.20
CA PRO A 204 0.99 -25.00 -9.53
C PRO A 204 0.62 -23.64 -10.11
N VAL A 205 0.84 -23.45 -11.41
CA VAL A 205 0.65 -22.15 -12.09
C VAL A 205 -0.75 -21.56 -11.85
N LYS A 206 -1.78 -22.40 -11.85
CA LYS A 206 -3.17 -21.98 -11.56
C LYS A 206 -3.33 -21.46 -10.13
N CYS A 207 -2.77 -22.14 -9.14
CA CYS A 207 -2.79 -21.71 -7.74
C CYS A 207 -2.03 -20.40 -7.57
N ASN A 208 -0.85 -20.28 -8.19
CA ASN A 208 -0.07 -19.04 -8.20
C ASN A 208 -0.85 -17.86 -8.78
N ARG A 209 -1.60 -18.08 -9.87
CA ARG A 209 -2.44 -17.05 -10.48
C ARG A 209 -3.55 -16.56 -9.55
N ILE A 210 -4.23 -17.49 -8.88
CA ILE A 210 -5.29 -17.15 -7.91
C ILE A 210 -4.70 -16.36 -6.74
N TYR A 211 -3.54 -16.81 -6.23
CA TYR A 211 -2.81 -16.15 -5.16
C TYR A 211 -2.46 -14.70 -5.50
N GLN A 212 -1.90 -14.48 -6.69
CA GLN A 212 -1.57 -13.16 -7.22
C GLN A 212 -2.79 -12.24 -7.28
N ILE A 213 -3.92 -12.73 -7.80
CA ILE A 213 -5.17 -11.97 -7.89
C ILE A 213 -5.70 -11.62 -6.49
N MET A 214 -5.68 -12.57 -5.56
CA MET A 214 -6.13 -12.35 -4.18
C MET A 214 -5.32 -11.23 -3.51
N TRP A 215 -3.99 -11.28 -3.58
CA TRP A 215 -3.12 -10.26 -2.98
C TRP A 215 -3.16 -8.92 -3.70
N ALA A 216 -3.43 -8.90 -5.01
CA ALA A 216 -3.70 -7.67 -5.73
C ALA A 216 -4.99 -7.00 -5.24
N ASN A 217 -6.06 -7.78 -5.09
CA ASN A 217 -7.34 -7.29 -4.59
C ASN A 217 -7.25 -6.83 -3.12
N ASN A 218 -6.45 -7.50 -2.30
CA ASN A 218 -6.13 -7.06 -0.94
C ASN A 218 -5.46 -5.68 -0.96
N GLY A 219 -4.40 -5.52 -1.76
CA GLY A 219 -3.72 -4.24 -1.95
C GLY A 219 -4.66 -3.13 -2.44
N ASP A 220 -5.51 -3.42 -3.42
CA ASP A 220 -6.50 -2.47 -3.93
C ASP A 220 -7.55 -2.06 -2.89
N SER A 221 -7.96 -2.99 -2.03
CA SER A 221 -8.97 -2.73 -1.00
C SER A 221 -8.39 -1.87 0.12
N ILE A 222 -7.20 -2.20 0.60
CA ILE A 222 -6.52 -1.38 1.61
C ILE A 222 -6.15 -0.01 1.02
N SER A 223 -5.78 0.06 -0.26
CA SER A 223 -5.52 1.33 -0.93
C SER A 223 -6.77 2.20 -1.00
N ARG A 224 -7.93 1.61 -1.30
CA ARG A 224 -9.19 2.35 -1.36
C ARG A 224 -9.57 2.91 0.00
N GLN A 225 -9.38 2.13 1.07
CA GLN A 225 -9.60 2.60 2.43
C GLN A 225 -8.63 3.73 2.82
N TYR A 226 -7.36 3.61 2.44
CA TYR A 226 -6.31 4.53 2.87
C TYR A 226 -6.20 5.81 2.03
N ALA A 227 -6.30 5.68 0.70
CA ALA A 227 -6.06 6.76 -0.26
C ALA A 227 -7.29 7.11 -1.12
N GLY A 228 -8.41 6.39 -0.93
CA GLY A 228 -9.63 6.60 -1.70
C GLY A 228 -9.59 6.12 -3.16
N THR A 229 -8.49 5.50 -3.59
CA THR A 229 -8.34 4.91 -4.93
C THR A 229 -7.73 3.52 -4.85
N ALA A 230 -7.82 2.74 -5.93
CA ALA A 230 -7.14 1.45 -6.03
C ALA A 230 -5.61 1.59 -5.84
N ALA A 231 -4.92 0.48 -5.58
CA ALA A 231 -3.48 0.47 -5.40
C ALA A 231 -2.80 0.97 -6.68
N LEU A 232 -1.66 1.65 -6.54
CA LEU A 232 -0.85 1.92 -7.72
C LEU A 232 -0.14 0.61 -8.04
N LYS A 233 0.12 0.33 -9.32
CA LYS A 233 0.75 -0.91 -9.76
C LYS A 233 -0.08 -2.18 -9.46
N GLY A 234 -1.40 -2.07 -9.33
CA GLY A 234 -2.30 -3.23 -9.15
C GLY A 234 -2.21 -4.27 -10.28
N ASP A 235 -1.83 -3.84 -11.49
CA ASP A 235 -1.61 -4.75 -12.61
C ASP A 235 -0.37 -5.63 -12.41
N PHE A 236 0.67 -5.11 -11.74
CA PHE A 236 1.88 -5.89 -11.47
C PHE A 236 1.61 -7.04 -10.48
N THR A 237 0.87 -6.78 -9.40
CA THR A 237 0.47 -7.85 -8.46
C THR A 237 -0.44 -8.87 -9.13
N ARG A 238 -1.26 -8.47 -10.10
CA ARG A 238 -2.12 -9.37 -10.87
C ARG A 238 -1.37 -10.17 -11.92
N THR A 239 -0.41 -9.62 -12.65
CA THR A 239 0.15 -10.26 -13.86
C THR A 239 1.66 -10.49 -13.87
N GLY A 240 2.42 -9.97 -12.90
CA GLY A 240 3.88 -10.07 -12.90
C GLY A 240 4.58 -9.21 -13.96
N GLU A 241 3.84 -8.57 -14.87
CA GLU A 241 4.33 -7.65 -15.89
C GLU A 241 3.49 -6.36 -15.91
N ARG A 242 4.08 -5.26 -16.39
CA ARG A 242 3.43 -3.94 -16.49
C ARG A 242 2.93 -3.68 -17.92
N LYS A 243 1.63 -3.50 -18.10
CA LYS A 243 1.04 -3.07 -19.38
C LYS A 243 0.92 -1.55 -19.45
N LEU A 244 1.07 -0.95 -20.65
CA LEU A 244 0.92 0.50 -20.92
C LEU A 244 -0.41 1.08 -20.38
N ALA A 245 -1.50 0.32 -20.51
CA ALA A 245 -2.81 0.67 -19.93
C ALA A 245 -2.77 0.83 -18.40
N GLY A 246 -1.93 0.04 -17.72
CA GLY A 246 -1.70 0.13 -16.28
C GLY A 246 -0.93 1.38 -15.85
N VAL A 247 -0.01 1.88 -16.69
CA VAL A 247 0.70 3.15 -16.46
C VAL A 247 -0.28 4.32 -16.54
N MET A 248 -1.21 4.29 -17.50
CA MET A 248 -2.23 5.34 -17.66
C MET A 248 -3.24 5.31 -16.51
N LYS A 249 -3.66 4.12 -16.07
CA LYS A 249 -4.50 3.91 -14.88
C LYS A 249 -3.81 4.35 -13.59
N ASP A 250 -2.50 4.10 -13.46
CA ASP A 250 -1.68 4.61 -12.36
C ASP A 250 -1.61 6.15 -12.35
N GLY A 251 -1.55 6.77 -13.53
CA GLY A 251 -1.61 8.24 -13.69
C GLY A 251 -2.93 8.82 -13.20
N VAL A 252 -4.06 8.24 -13.63
CA VAL A 252 -5.41 8.63 -13.18
C VAL A 252 -5.59 8.37 -11.68
N ASN A 253 -5.12 7.23 -11.17
CA ASN A 253 -5.15 6.92 -9.74
C ASN A 253 -4.28 7.88 -8.92
N SER A 254 -3.14 8.31 -9.45
CA SER A 254 -2.26 9.29 -8.78
C SER A 254 -2.88 10.69 -8.74
N ALA A 255 -3.53 11.12 -9.82
CA ALA A 255 -4.29 12.37 -9.89
C ALA A 255 -5.51 12.36 -8.94
N ASN A 256 -6.26 11.26 -8.94
CA ASN A 256 -7.37 11.06 -8.00
C ASN A 256 -6.90 11.02 -6.55
N ARG A 257 -5.76 10.36 -6.26
CA ARG A 257 -5.14 10.39 -4.92
C ARG A 257 -4.76 11.82 -4.53
N TYR A 258 -4.18 12.59 -5.45
CA TYR A 258 -3.83 13.99 -5.17
C TYR A 258 -5.07 14.81 -4.78
N TYR A 259 -6.17 14.68 -5.53
CA TYR A 259 -7.43 15.36 -5.26
C TYR A 259 -8.07 14.90 -3.93
N LEU A 260 -8.22 13.58 -3.72
CA LEU A 260 -8.81 13.02 -2.50
C LEU A 260 -7.99 13.36 -1.24
N ASN A 261 -6.65 13.25 -1.33
CA ASN A 261 -5.75 13.57 -0.21
C ASN A 261 -5.79 15.05 0.19
N ARG A 262 -6.13 15.94 -0.75
CA ARG A 262 -6.12 17.40 -0.57
C ARG A 262 -7.44 17.93 -0.03
N PHE A 263 -8.57 17.35 -0.44
CA PHE A 263 -9.90 17.91 -0.17
C PHE A 263 -10.80 16.96 0.66
N LYS A 264 -10.98 15.70 0.26
CA LYS A 264 -11.89 14.76 0.97
C LYS A 264 -11.32 14.14 2.25
N ASP A 265 -10.01 14.22 2.41
CA ASP A 265 -9.29 13.61 3.53
C ASP A 265 -9.55 14.32 4.87
N ALA A 266 -9.89 15.62 4.85
CA ALA A 266 -10.34 16.35 6.03
C ALA A 266 -11.73 15.90 6.48
N TYR A 267 -12.62 15.67 5.52
CA TYR A 267 -13.95 15.14 5.75
C TYR A 267 -13.91 13.71 6.33
N ARG A 268 -13.10 12.82 5.74
CA ARG A 268 -12.97 11.43 6.23
C ARG A 268 -12.52 11.36 7.69
N GLN A 269 -11.51 12.14 8.06
CA GLN A 269 -11.06 12.15 9.45
C GLN A 269 -12.07 12.80 10.37
N ALA A 270 -12.79 13.84 9.94
CA ALA A 270 -13.89 14.38 10.75
C ALA A 270 -14.95 13.33 11.04
N VAL A 271 -15.26 12.47 10.06
CA VAL A 271 -16.17 11.34 10.24
C VAL A 271 -15.57 10.29 11.20
N ILE A 272 -14.28 9.96 11.08
CA ILE A 272 -13.60 9.03 11.99
C ILE A 272 -13.56 9.59 13.43
N ASP A 273 -13.16 10.84 13.59
CA ASP A 273 -13.10 11.54 14.87
C ASP A 273 -14.50 11.59 15.52
N LEU A 274 -15.54 11.91 14.73
CA LEU A 274 -16.93 11.86 15.18
C LEU A 274 -17.37 10.45 15.60
N MET A 275 -17.04 9.42 14.81
CA MET A 275 -17.32 8.02 15.15
C MET A 275 -16.57 7.55 16.41
N GLN A 276 -15.40 8.15 16.69
CA GLN A 276 -14.61 7.91 17.90
C GLN A 276 -15.00 8.80 19.09
N GLY A 277 -16.03 9.66 18.94
CA GLY A 277 -16.51 10.56 19.99
C GLY A 277 -15.60 11.77 20.25
N ILE A 278 -14.70 12.10 19.33
CA ILE A 278 -13.81 13.26 19.41
C ILE A 278 -14.54 14.50 18.86
N PRO A 279 -14.62 15.61 19.60
CA PRO A 279 -15.31 16.82 19.16
C PRO A 279 -14.62 17.43 17.94
N VAL A 280 -15.43 17.74 16.93
CA VAL A 280 -14.99 18.28 15.65
C VAL A 280 -14.87 19.81 15.75
N THR A 281 -13.72 20.39 15.40
CA THR A 281 -13.47 21.85 15.52
C THR A 281 -14.10 22.66 14.37
N GLU A 282 -14.37 23.95 14.61
CA GLU A 282 -14.98 24.91 13.64
C GLU A 282 -14.22 25.03 12.30
N ASP A 283 -12.93 24.69 12.27
CA ASP A 283 -12.09 24.66 11.06
C ASP A 283 -12.71 23.82 9.92
N LEU A 284 -13.56 22.84 10.23
CA LEU A 284 -14.23 22.02 9.22
C LEU A 284 -15.28 22.79 8.39
N TYR A 285 -15.97 23.77 8.95
CA TYR A 285 -16.90 24.62 8.20
C TYR A 285 -16.19 25.42 7.09
N SER A 286 -14.97 25.88 7.37
CA SER A 286 -14.14 26.57 6.38
C SER A 286 -13.68 25.66 5.24
N ILE A 287 -13.51 24.37 5.51
CA ILE A 287 -13.11 23.35 4.53
C ILE A 287 -14.30 23.00 3.62
N PHE A 288 -15.51 22.87 4.18
CA PHE A 288 -16.73 22.64 3.38
C PHE A 288 -17.02 23.78 2.39
N ASN A 289 -16.80 25.03 2.80
CA ASN A 289 -17.00 26.19 1.92
C ASN A 289 -15.96 26.20 0.77
N LYS A 290 -14.68 25.97 1.08
CA LYS A 290 -13.63 25.89 0.05
C LYS A 290 -13.80 24.70 -0.91
N GLU A 291 -14.38 23.58 -0.44
CA GLU A 291 -14.69 22.43 -1.27
C GLU A 291 -15.83 22.74 -2.27
N LYS A 292 -16.90 23.41 -1.81
CA LYS A 292 -17.98 23.87 -2.69
C LYS A 292 -17.52 24.86 -3.75
N GLU A 293 -16.71 25.85 -3.37
CA GLU A 293 -16.14 26.83 -4.31
C GLU A 293 -15.27 26.17 -5.38
N HIS A 294 -14.47 25.16 -5.01
CA HIS A 294 -13.56 24.50 -5.93
C HIS A 294 -14.26 23.41 -6.78
N GLU A 295 -15.31 22.77 -6.29
CA GLU A 295 -16.20 21.92 -7.11
C GLU A 295 -16.93 22.74 -8.17
N ALA A 296 -17.36 23.96 -7.84
CA ALA A 296 -17.95 24.88 -8.81
C ALA A 296 -16.92 25.26 -9.90
N LEU A 297 -15.70 25.64 -9.51
CA LEU A 297 -14.61 25.95 -10.43
C LEU A 297 -14.22 24.76 -11.32
N HIS A 298 -14.24 23.54 -10.79
CA HIS A 298 -13.89 22.34 -11.56
C HIS A 298 -14.99 21.95 -12.57
N LYS A 299 -16.27 22.16 -12.21
CA LYS A 299 -17.40 22.00 -13.15
C LYS A 299 -17.35 23.05 -14.25
N GLU A 300 -17.00 24.28 -13.91
CA GLU A 300 -16.83 25.38 -14.87
C GLU A 300 -15.68 25.10 -15.86
N ASN A 301 -14.53 24.63 -15.37
CA ASN A 301 -13.40 24.22 -16.21
C ASN A 301 -13.70 23.00 -17.10
N GLN A 302 -14.49 22.03 -16.62
CA GLN A 302 -14.91 20.92 -17.47
C GLN A 302 -15.87 21.37 -18.56
N ARG A 303 -16.79 22.29 -18.25
CA ARG A 303 -17.71 22.87 -19.23
C ARG A 303 -16.95 23.66 -20.29
N SER A 304 -15.98 24.50 -19.91
CA SER A 304 -15.17 25.28 -20.86
C SER A 304 -14.28 24.38 -21.73
N HIS A 305 -13.75 23.29 -21.17
CA HIS A 305 -12.97 22.32 -21.93
C HIS A 305 -13.84 21.55 -22.96
N GLN A 306 -15.07 21.19 -22.57
CA GLN A 306 -16.03 20.56 -23.48
C GLN A 306 -16.42 21.50 -24.63
N GLU A 307 -16.65 22.79 -24.33
CA GLU A 307 -16.95 23.82 -25.33
C GLU A 307 -15.78 24.02 -26.31
N LEU A 308 -14.54 24.02 -25.81
CA LEU A 308 -13.34 24.11 -26.66
C LEU A 308 -13.20 22.90 -27.59
N ILE A 309 -13.44 21.67 -27.09
CA ILE A 309 -13.40 20.46 -27.90
C ILE A 309 -14.49 20.49 -28.98
N SER A 310 -15.70 20.95 -28.65
CA SER A 310 -16.78 21.11 -29.62
C SER A 310 -16.46 22.14 -30.70
N GLN A 311 -15.85 23.27 -30.34
CA GLN A 311 -15.40 24.29 -31.30
C GLN A 311 -14.30 23.75 -32.22
N LEU A 312 -13.31 23.03 -31.66
CA LEU A 312 -12.23 22.43 -32.45
C LEU A 312 -12.76 21.38 -33.43
N LEU A 313 -13.70 20.53 -33.01
CA LEU A 313 -14.34 19.56 -33.90
C LEU A 313 -15.13 20.23 -35.02
N GLN A 314 -15.91 21.27 -34.72
CA GLN A 314 -16.63 22.03 -35.75
C GLN A 314 -15.68 22.72 -36.73
N SER A 315 -14.61 23.35 -36.23
CA SER A 315 -13.61 24.01 -37.07
C SER A 315 -12.88 23.00 -37.96
N TYR A 316 -12.50 21.85 -37.41
CA TYR A 316 -11.79 20.81 -38.16
C TYR A 316 -12.66 20.20 -39.24
N MET A 317 -13.94 19.93 -38.96
CA MET A 317 -14.89 19.43 -39.96
C MET A 317 -15.14 20.41 -41.10
N LYS A 318 -15.12 21.74 -40.83
CA LYS A 318 -15.20 22.76 -41.89
C LYS A 318 -13.92 22.88 -42.72
N LEU A 319 -12.76 22.61 -42.13
CA LEU A 319 -11.48 22.69 -42.85
C LEU A 319 -11.20 21.44 -43.69
N LEU A 320 -11.73 20.29 -43.28
CA LEU A 320 -11.44 18.99 -43.89
C LEU A 320 -12.13 18.81 -45.26
N LEU A 321 -13.29 19.45 -45.46
CA LEU A 321 -14.10 19.32 -46.66
C LEU A 321 -14.47 20.70 -47.22
N PRO A 322 -14.63 20.85 -48.55
CA PRO A 322 -15.23 22.04 -49.15
C PRO A 322 -16.64 22.33 -48.57
N ASP A 323 -17.05 23.60 -48.56
CA ASP A 323 -18.32 24.05 -47.95
C ASP A 323 -19.59 23.37 -48.52
N ASN A 324 -19.50 22.79 -49.72
CA ASN A 324 -20.59 22.09 -50.40
C ASN A 324 -20.61 20.57 -50.15
N GLU A 325 -19.68 20.02 -49.37
CA GLU A 325 -19.57 18.60 -49.08
C GLU A 325 -19.93 18.28 -47.62
N LYS A 326 -20.42 17.05 -47.38
CA LYS A 326 -20.74 16.55 -46.04
C LYS A 326 -19.90 15.33 -45.72
N PHE A 327 -19.40 15.27 -44.49
CA PHE A 327 -18.68 14.10 -44.00
C PHE A 327 -19.66 12.94 -43.74
N HIS A 328 -19.43 11.79 -44.37
CA HIS A 328 -20.22 10.56 -44.15
C HIS A 328 -19.48 9.51 -43.33
N GLY A 329 -18.15 9.42 -43.45
CA GLY A 329 -17.33 8.43 -42.74
C GLY A 329 -15.87 8.47 -43.19
N GLY A 330 -14.99 7.89 -42.38
CA GLY A 330 -13.56 7.77 -42.68
C GLY A 330 -13.02 6.46 -42.12
N TRP A 331 -12.16 5.79 -42.89
CA TRP A 331 -11.56 4.51 -42.52
C TRP A 331 -10.04 4.63 -42.58
N ALA A 332 -9.38 4.13 -41.54
CA ALA A 332 -7.93 3.95 -41.56
C ALA A 332 -7.60 2.70 -42.39
N LEU A 333 -6.84 2.87 -43.45
CA LEU A 333 -6.38 1.78 -44.32
C LEU A 333 -4.85 1.74 -44.32
N ILE A 334 -4.29 0.58 -44.69
CA ILE A 334 -2.85 0.39 -44.86
C ILE A 334 -2.62 0.11 -46.34
N ASP A 335 -1.61 0.77 -46.92
CA ASP A 335 -1.17 0.52 -48.29
C ASP A 335 -0.65 -0.91 -48.41
N CYS A 336 -1.24 -1.67 -49.32
CA CYS A 336 -0.99 -3.10 -49.48
C CYS A 336 -0.26 -3.42 -50.79
N ASP A 337 0.15 -2.40 -51.54
CA ASP A 337 0.97 -2.61 -52.73
C ASP A 337 2.36 -3.13 -52.32
N PRO A 338 2.81 -4.26 -52.90
CA PRO A 338 4.16 -4.74 -52.68
C PRO A 338 5.14 -3.76 -53.31
N ARG A 339 5.93 -3.09 -52.47
CA ARG A 339 7.05 -2.24 -52.92
C ARG A 339 8.17 -3.03 -53.55
#